data_AF-A0A2W6ES18-F1
#
_entry.id   AF-A0A2W6ES18-F1
#
_cell.length_a   1.000
_cell.length_b   1.000
_cell.length_c   1.000
_cell.angle_alpha   90.00
_cell.angle_beta   90.00
_cell.angle_gamma   90.00
#
_symmetry.space_group_name_H-M   'P 1'
#
loop_
_entity.id
_entity.type
_entity.pdbx_description
1 polymer ?
#
loop_
_entity_poly.entity_id
_entity_poly.type
_entity_poly.pdbx_seq_one_letter_code
_entity_poly.pdbx_strand_id
1 'polypeptide(L)'
;MAGSMACMDKTLEELASAHGVATWYRDARRRRVDVDSDVVRRVLGLLGVDADTPAQVQDALAAVRQPVLPGTMVLRQGQSRDIRAPGVLTDEHAAEMPVRGALPNDLAPGWYALASGEQHTTVLVA
;
A
#
# COMPACT_ATOMS: atom_id res chain seq x y z
N MET A 1 3.71 -21.07 -32.61
CA MET A 1 4.59 -19.90 -32.42
C MET A 1 4.78 -19.74 -30.92
N ALA A 2 5.95 -20.13 -30.41
CA ALA A 2 6.27 -20.02 -28.99
C ALA A 2 6.60 -18.55 -28.71
N GLY A 3 5.74 -17.87 -27.93
CA GLY A 3 6.02 -16.54 -27.43
C GLY A 3 7.28 -16.60 -26.57
N SER A 4 8.23 -15.72 -26.86
CA SER A 4 9.44 -15.53 -26.07
C SER A 4 9.04 -15.26 -24.63
N MET A 5 9.35 -16.20 -23.73
CA MET A 5 9.12 -16.10 -22.30
C MET A 5 10.12 -15.08 -21.73
N ALA A 6 9.87 -13.79 -21.98
CA ALA A 6 10.64 -12.70 -21.40
C ALA A 6 10.53 -12.87 -19.88
N CYS A 7 11.66 -13.15 -19.23
CA CYS A 7 11.69 -13.19 -17.77
C CYS A 7 11.20 -11.83 -17.25
N MET A 8 10.29 -11.87 -16.29
CA MET A 8 9.81 -10.66 -15.63
C MET A 8 11.01 -9.97 -14.96
N ASP A 9 11.16 -8.67 -15.19
CA ASP A 9 12.15 -7.86 -14.47
C ASP A 9 11.77 -7.83 -12.98
N LYS A 10 12.73 -8.09 -12.10
CA LYS A 10 12.55 -8.06 -10.64
C LYS A 10 11.99 -6.72 -10.16
N THR A 11 12.36 -5.61 -10.79
CA THR A 11 11.81 -4.29 -10.44
C THR A 11 10.30 -4.23 -10.72
N LEU A 12 9.87 -4.79 -11.86
CA LEU A 12 8.46 -4.88 -12.22
C LEU A 12 7.70 -5.83 -11.29
N GLU A 13 8.32 -6.93 -10.84
CA GLU A 13 7.75 -7.82 -9.82
C GLU A 13 7.55 -7.11 -8.48
N GLU A 14 8.54 -6.34 -8.04
CA GLU A 14 8.47 -5.57 -6.80
C GLU A 14 7.37 -4.50 -6.87
N LEU A 15 7.28 -3.77 -7.99
CA LEU A 15 6.22 -2.79 -8.22
C LEU A 15 4.84 -3.46 -8.24
N ALA A 16 4.68 -4.56 -8.99
CA ALA A 16 3.45 -5.33 -9.04
C ALA A 16 3.00 -5.79 -7.64
N SER A 17 3.91 -6.35 -6.85
CA SER A 17 3.66 -6.76 -5.48
C SER A 17 3.17 -5.61 -4.60
N ALA A 18 3.80 -4.43 -4.71
CA ALA A 18 3.44 -3.27 -3.92
C ALA A 18 2.03 -2.71 -4.23
N HIS A 19 1.51 -2.97 -5.42
CA HIS A 19 0.14 -2.63 -5.83
C HIS A 19 -0.85 -3.81 -5.76
N GLY A 20 -0.44 -4.97 -5.23
CA GLY A 20 -1.29 -6.14 -5.11
C GLY A 20 -1.57 -6.88 -6.43
N VAL A 21 -0.75 -6.64 -7.47
CA VAL A 21 -0.83 -7.32 -8.76
C VAL A 21 0.00 -8.60 -8.71
N ALA A 22 -0.65 -9.76 -8.87
CA ALA A 22 0.03 -11.05 -8.91
C ALA A 22 0.72 -11.28 -10.26
N THR A 23 1.99 -11.70 -10.23
CA THR A 23 2.78 -12.03 -11.43
C THR A 23 2.67 -13.51 -11.84
N TRP A 24 1.91 -14.30 -11.09
CA TRP A 24 1.61 -15.70 -11.40
C TRP A 24 0.36 -16.15 -10.64
N TYR A 25 -0.27 -17.22 -11.09
CA TYR A 25 -1.40 -17.86 -10.40
C TYR A 25 -1.38 -19.38 -10.57
N ARG A 26 -2.33 -20.07 -9.93
CA ARG A 26 -2.56 -21.50 -10.18
C ARG A 26 -3.82 -21.71 -11.01
N ASP A 27 -3.69 -22.45 -12.11
CA ASP A 27 -4.84 -22.83 -12.94
C ASP A 27 -5.78 -23.80 -12.18
N ALA A 28 -6.92 -24.15 -12.80
CA ALA A 28 -7.89 -25.09 -12.23
C ALA A 28 -7.29 -26.48 -11.90
N ARG A 29 -6.13 -26.83 -12.47
CA ARG A 29 -5.39 -28.07 -12.23
C ARG A 29 -4.25 -27.87 -11.21
N ARG A 30 -4.25 -26.74 -10.48
CA ARG A 30 -3.24 -26.31 -9.50
C ARG A 30 -1.84 -26.09 -10.08
N ARG A 31 -1.69 -25.96 -11.39
CA ARG A 31 -0.39 -25.72 -12.03
C ARG A 31 -0.08 -24.24 -12.02
N ARG A 32 1.19 -23.90 -11.76
CA ARG A 32 1.67 -22.52 -11.83
C ARG A 32 1.57 -22.02 -13.27
N VAL A 33 1.06 -20.81 -13.43
CA VAL A 33 1.03 -20.05 -14.66
C VAL A 33 1.62 -18.68 -14.36
N ASP A 34 2.74 -18.36 -15.00
CA ASP A 34 3.34 -17.03 -14.92
C ASP A 34 2.60 -16.06 -15.85
N VAL A 35 2.42 -14.83 -15.39
CA VAL A 35 1.76 -13.76 -16.14
C VAL A 35 2.82 -13.05 -16.97
N ASP A 36 2.48 -12.74 -18.22
CA ASP A 36 3.36 -11.99 -19.11
C ASP A 36 3.63 -10.57 -18.59
N SER A 37 4.85 -10.06 -18.78
CA SER A 37 5.22 -8.70 -18.34
C SER A 37 4.34 -7.61 -18.93
N ASP A 38 3.90 -7.76 -20.18
CA ASP A 38 3.05 -6.76 -20.83
C ASP A 38 1.65 -6.72 -20.20
N VAL A 39 1.16 -7.88 -19.75
CA VAL A 39 -0.10 -7.97 -18.99
C VAL A 39 0.05 -7.30 -17.63
N VAL A 40 1.18 -7.52 -16.93
CA VAL A 40 1.44 -6.85 -15.65
C VAL A 40 1.51 -5.34 -15.81
N ARG A 41 2.26 -4.83 -16.81
CA ARG A 41 2.31 -3.38 -17.12
C ARG A 41 0.92 -2.83 -17.41
N ARG A 42 0.11 -3.56 -18.19
CA ARG A 42 -1.25 -3.13 -18.51
C ARG A 42 -2.14 -3.04 -17.28
N VAL A 43 -2.10 -4.02 -16.39
CA VAL A 43 -2.88 -4.02 -15.14
C VAL A 43 -2.43 -2.90 -14.21
N LEU A 44 -1.12 -2.66 -14.08
CA LEU A 44 -0.58 -1.51 -13.34
C LEU A 44 -1.10 -0.19 -13.91
N GLY A 45 -1.13 -0.04 -15.23
CA GLY A 45 -1.72 1.14 -15.89
C GLY A 45 -3.21 1.33 -15.58
N LEU A 46 -3.99 0.25 -15.44
CA LEU A 46 -5.40 0.33 -15.01
C LEU A 46 -5.55 0.81 -13.56
N LEU A 47 -4.53 0.62 -12.74
CA LEU A 47 -4.44 1.13 -11.37
C LEU A 47 -3.86 2.55 -11.30
N GLY A 48 -3.60 3.18 -12.45
CA GLY A 48 -3.03 4.53 -12.54
C GLY A 48 -1.51 4.58 -12.29
N VAL A 49 -0.80 3.46 -12.45
CA VAL A 49 0.65 3.37 -12.29
C VAL A 49 1.33 3.37 -13.64
N ASP A 50 2.21 4.35 -13.88
CA ASP A 50 3.03 4.40 -15.08
C ASP A 50 4.08 3.27 -15.05
N ALA A 51 3.97 2.32 -15.98
CA ALA A 51 4.83 1.15 -16.01
C ALA A 51 5.23 0.73 -17.44
N ASP A 52 5.06 1.58 -18.45
CA ASP A 52 5.29 1.20 -19.85
C ASP A 52 6.79 1.09 -20.20
N THR A 53 7.66 1.75 -19.43
CA THR A 53 9.11 1.76 -19.63
C THR A 53 9.87 1.38 -18.35
N PRO A 54 11.12 0.89 -18.45
CA PRO A 54 11.94 0.63 -17.26
C PRO A 54 12.14 1.85 -16.36
N ALA A 55 12.28 3.06 -16.94
CA ALA A 55 12.42 4.29 -16.17
C ALA A 55 11.16 4.58 -15.34
N GLN A 56 9.97 4.49 -15.95
CA GLN A 56 8.70 4.66 -15.24
C GLN A 56 8.52 3.64 -14.11
N VAL A 57 8.92 2.38 -14.31
CA VAL A 57 8.87 1.36 -13.26
C VAL A 57 9.77 1.73 -12.07
N GLN A 58 10.99 2.23 -12.33
CA GLN A 58 11.88 2.68 -11.25
C GLN A 58 11.31 3.88 -10.49
N ASP A 59 10.79 4.87 -11.22
CA ASP A 59 10.23 6.08 -10.62
C ASP A 59 8.98 5.76 -9.79
N ALA A 60 8.08 4.91 -10.31
CA ALA A 60 6.90 4.44 -9.60
C ALA A 60 7.28 3.64 -8.35
N LEU A 61 8.26 2.73 -8.45
CA LEU A 61 8.72 1.96 -7.29
C LEU A 61 9.36 2.87 -6.22
N ALA A 62 10.10 3.89 -6.63
CA ALA A 62 10.65 4.88 -5.71
C ALA A 62 9.55 5.68 -4.99
N ALA A 63 8.48 6.04 -5.69
CA ALA A 63 7.32 6.74 -5.11
C ALA A 63 6.61 5.87 -4.06
N VAL A 64 6.38 4.59 -4.34
CA VAL A 64 5.72 3.66 -3.41
C VAL A 64 6.52 3.42 -2.13
N ARG A 65 7.85 3.55 -2.20
CA ARG A 65 8.74 3.41 -1.04
C ARG A 65 8.72 4.63 -0.12
N GLN A 66 8.12 5.76 -0.54
CA GLN A 66 8.00 6.93 0.32
C GLN A 66 6.98 6.65 1.44
N PRO A 67 7.34 6.88 2.71
CA PRO A 67 6.45 6.64 3.83
C PRO A 67 5.36 7.73 3.88
N VAL A 68 4.20 7.44 3.31
CA VAL A 68 3.01 8.30 3.35
C VAL A 68 1.99 7.64 4.27
N LEU A 69 1.31 8.42 5.13
CA LEU A 69 0.17 7.88 5.87
C LEU A 69 -0.96 7.54 4.89
N PRO A 70 -1.53 6.33 4.96
CA PRO A 70 -2.65 5.97 4.09
C PRO A 70 -3.87 6.82 4.44
N GLY A 71 -4.80 7.01 3.50
CA GLY A 71 -6.06 7.71 3.81
C GLY A 71 -6.91 6.99 4.86
N THR A 72 -6.72 5.68 5.04
CA THR A 72 -7.34 4.90 6.11
C THR A 72 -6.36 3.87 6.67
N MET A 73 -6.34 3.74 7.99
CA MET A 73 -5.53 2.81 8.75
C MET A 73 -6.44 2.01 9.67
N VAL A 74 -6.29 0.69 9.66
CA VAL A 74 -6.99 -0.18 10.60
C VAL A 74 -6.00 -0.69 11.62
N LEU A 75 -6.33 -0.53 12.89
CA LEU A 75 -5.56 -1.00 14.03
C LEU A 75 -6.38 -2.02 14.81
N ARG A 76 -5.69 -3.04 15.31
CA ARG A 76 -6.29 -3.89 16.34
C ARG A 76 -6.21 -3.19 17.69
N GLN A 77 -7.24 -3.30 18.52
CA GLN A 77 -7.18 -2.86 19.91
C GLN A 77 -5.93 -3.44 20.61
N GLY A 78 -5.21 -2.62 21.38
CA GLY A 78 -3.95 -3.03 22.03
C GLY A 78 -2.71 -2.88 21.16
N GLN A 79 -2.84 -2.54 19.86
CA GLN A 79 -1.70 -2.32 18.98
C GLN A 79 -1.37 -0.83 18.84
N SER A 80 -0.06 -0.56 18.76
CA SER A 80 0.48 0.76 18.43
C SER A 80 1.04 0.75 17.02
N ARG A 81 0.98 1.91 16.35
CA ARG A 81 1.52 2.10 14.99
C ARG A 81 2.32 3.39 14.93
N ASP A 82 3.52 3.31 14.36
CA ASP A 82 4.37 4.47 14.11
C ASP A 82 3.74 5.40 13.07
N ILE A 83 3.70 6.70 13.39
CA ILE A 83 3.17 7.78 12.54
C ILE A 83 4.26 8.72 12.02
N ARG A 84 5.51 8.54 12.44
CA ARG A 84 6.76 9.26 12.10
C ARG A 84 6.77 10.76 12.42
N ALA A 85 5.69 11.46 12.12
CA ALA A 85 5.48 12.86 12.40
C ALA A 85 4.49 13.05 13.57
N PRO A 86 4.64 14.13 14.36
CA PRO A 86 3.64 14.52 15.34
C PRO A 86 2.28 14.81 14.68
N GLY A 87 1.20 14.48 15.37
CA GLY A 87 -0.15 14.74 14.92
C GLY A 87 -1.15 14.91 16.05
N VAL A 88 -2.41 15.09 15.67
CA VAL A 88 -3.56 15.14 16.58
C VAL A 88 -4.53 14.05 16.15
N LEU A 89 -4.89 13.20 17.10
CA LEU A 89 -5.94 12.19 16.94
C LEU A 89 -7.24 12.75 17.52
N THR A 90 -8.32 12.73 16.76
CA THR A 90 -9.64 13.19 17.17
C THR A 90 -10.59 12.00 17.20
N ASP A 91 -11.28 11.78 18.32
CA ASP A 91 -12.26 10.69 18.44
C ASP A 91 -13.65 11.07 17.89
N GLU A 92 -14.60 10.13 17.96
CA GLU A 92 -15.98 10.30 17.50
C GLU A 92 -16.79 11.36 18.28
N HIS A 93 -16.30 11.78 19.44
CA HIS A 93 -16.87 12.85 20.26
C HIS A 93 -16.12 14.18 20.09
N ALA A 94 -15.25 14.26 19.07
CA ALA A 94 -14.38 15.40 18.80
C ALA A 94 -13.37 15.71 19.93
N ALA A 95 -13.09 14.75 20.82
CA ALA A 95 -12.02 14.89 21.78
C ALA A 95 -10.67 14.73 21.07
N GLU A 96 -9.76 15.69 21.30
CA GLU A 96 -8.45 15.72 20.68
C GLU A 96 -7.38 15.16 21.62
N MET A 97 -6.48 14.35 21.04
CA MET A 97 -5.33 13.78 21.70
C MET A 97 -4.07 14.00 20.85
N PRO A 98 -3.09 14.78 21.34
CA PRO A 98 -1.80 14.90 20.68
C PRO A 98 -1.06 13.56 20.68
N VAL A 99 -0.53 13.17 19.53
CA VAL A 99 0.23 11.93 19.34
C VAL A 99 1.60 12.24 18.73
N ARG A 100 2.64 11.52 19.17
CA ARG A 100 4.01 11.71 18.69
C ARG A 100 4.71 10.38 18.55
N GLY A 101 5.35 10.17 17.41
CA GLY A 101 6.09 8.95 17.11
C GLY A 101 5.15 7.77 16.81
N ALA A 102 4.20 7.45 17.69
CA ALA A 102 3.27 6.35 17.49
C ALA A 102 1.88 6.65 18.05
N LEU A 103 0.87 5.92 17.55
CA LEU A 103 -0.48 5.91 18.08
C LEU A 103 -0.54 5.16 19.42
N PRO A 104 -1.35 5.61 20.39
CA PRO A 104 -1.51 4.90 21.66
C PRO A 104 -2.05 3.48 21.44
N ASN A 105 -1.64 2.55 22.30
CA ASN A 105 -2.09 1.16 22.24
C ASN A 105 -3.38 0.92 23.04
N ASP A 106 -3.81 1.87 23.86
CA ASP A 106 -4.98 1.81 24.73
C ASP A 106 -6.21 2.50 24.13
N LEU A 107 -6.19 2.78 22.82
CA LEU A 107 -7.36 3.28 22.09
C LEU A 107 -8.54 2.31 22.23
N ALA A 108 -9.70 2.86 22.55
CA ALA A 108 -10.95 2.11 22.53
C ALA A 108 -11.33 1.73 21.09
N PRO A 109 -12.11 0.66 20.89
CA PRO A 109 -12.69 0.36 19.58
C PRO A 109 -13.57 1.53 19.11
N GLY A 110 -13.43 1.91 17.84
CA GLY A 110 -14.08 3.10 17.30
C GLY A 110 -13.37 3.64 16.07
N TRP A 111 -13.79 4.82 15.62
CA TRP A 111 -13.15 5.55 14.53
C TRP A 111 -12.58 6.88 15.04
N TYR A 112 -11.42 7.22 14.51
CA TYR A 112 -10.68 8.43 14.85
C TYR A 112 -10.20 9.11 13.56
N ALA A 113 -9.93 10.41 13.63
CA ALA A 113 -9.26 11.16 12.58
C ALA A 113 -7.85 11.56 13.05
N LEU A 114 -6.81 11.19 12.31
CA LEU A 114 -5.44 11.61 12.55
C LEU A 114 -5.08 12.73 11.57
N ALA A 115 -4.73 13.90 12.09
CA ALA A 115 -4.10 14.98 11.33
C ALA A 115 -2.60 15.03 11.66
N SER A 116 -1.73 14.90 10.64
CA SER A 116 -0.28 14.89 10.81
C SER A 116 0.39 15.60 9.62
N GLY A 117 0.92 16.81 9.84
CA GLY A 117 1.33 17.69 8.75
C GLY A 117 0.15 18.04 7.85
N GLU A 118 0.29 17.84 6.54
CA GLU A 118 -0.80 18.01 5.55
C GLU A 118 -1.64 16.73 5.34
N GLN A 119 -1.28 15.62 6.02
CA GLN A 119 -1.94 14.34 5.85
C GLN A 119 -3.10 14.19 6.83
N HIS A 120 -4.21 13.63 6.31
CA HIS A 120 -5.36 13.23 7.08
C HIS A 120 -5.62 11.73 6.88
N THR A 121 -5.72 10.99 7.98
CA THR A 121 -5.93 9.55 7.98
C THR A 121 -7.08 9.19 8.91
N THR A 122 -8.05 8.44 8.40
CA THR A 122 -9.04 7.76 9.26
C THR A 122 -8.37 6.58 9.96
N VAL A 123 -8.45 6.51 11.27
CA VAL A 123 -7.95 5.38 12.07
C VAL A 123 -9.15 4.61 12.62
N LEU A 124 -9.31 3.36 12.20
CA LEU A 124 -10.33 2.44 12.71
C LEU A 124 -9.68 1.49 13.71
N VAL A 125 -10.21 1.40 14.92
CA VAL A 125 -9.75 0.48 15.97
C VAL A 125 -10.79 -0.61 16.17
N ALA A 126 -10.37 -1.88 16.03
CA ALA A 126 -11.25 -3.06 16.10
C ALA A 126 -10.63 -4.26 16.84
#